data_AF-C3MDZ5-F1
#
_entry.id   AF-C3MDZ5-F1
#
_cell.length_a   1.000
_cell.length_b   1.000
_cell.length_c   1.000
_cell.angle_alpha   90.00
_cell.angle_beta   90.00
_cell.angle_gamma   90.00
#
_symmetry.space_group_name_H-M   'P 1'
#
loop_
_entity.id
_entity.type
_entity.pdbx_description
1 polymer ?
#
loop_
_entity_poly.entity_id
_entity_poly.type
_entity_poly.pdbx_seq_one_letter_code
_entity_poly.pdbx_strand_id
1 'polypeptide(L)'
;MPFADLIIERRPHQREGGSVTDDMAEIQRVKTVLMRQTLDNLYWQNNQQPIVQEGAIANPESVLNPKFGQPIRVSQGIDARAALGYTMVPFVAKESFAMLSYLDQEATDRTGISDASSGLAPDALTNMTARATALIEQAGIGQTELMVRTFAQGLRRVFKGLLRLVIKHQDRPRAVRLRGQWVTFDPRHWNAEMDATVNTGLGAGTRERDMMMIQMIQQLQEKLLMTLGPDNPYVSPDNLYNGIAKSVEAAGLKSPDLYFTKPTPEEIQRRMDASAGQPNAEMQKLQMRQQADTEKARLSAENDRRRLEVDRELKLVEIQQKGALKRYQIDAELNLKRQQNAAEMIGGEPLAAAHIGGMPG
;
A
#
# COMPACT_ATOMS: atom_id res chain seq x y z
N MET A 1 -14.96 -27.45 -27.51
CA MET A 1 -14.06 -28.59 -27.24
C MET A 1 -14.37 -29.13 -25.84
N PRO A 2 -14.74 -30.41 -25.68
CA PRO A 2 -15.16 -30.97 -24.38
C PRO A 2 -13.98 -31.40 -23.48
N PHE A 3 -12.74 -31.23 -23.94
CA PHE A 3 -11.54 -31.61 -23.20
C PHE A 3 -10.79 -30.38 -22.70
N ALA A 4 -10.30 -30.48 -21.47
CA ALA A 4 -9.46 -29.51 -20.80
C ALA A 4 -8.22 -30.22 -20.25
N ASP A 5 -7.05 -29.66 -20.54
CA ASP A 5 -5.76 -30.18 -20.06
C ASP A 5 -5.42 -29.41 -18.77
N LEU A 6 -5.11 -30.14 -17.69
CA LEU A 6 -4.67 -29.57 -16.41
C LEU A 6 -3.17 -29.78 -16.29
N ILE A 7 -2.42 -28.69 -16.29
CA ILE A 7 -0.96 -28.68 -16.33
C ILE A 7 -0.45 -27.87 -15.14
N ILE A 8 0.54 -28.42 -14.43
CA ILE A 8 1.16 -27.79 -13.26
C ILE A 8 2.40 -27.00 -13.70
N GLU A 9 3.34 -27.65 -14.38
CA GLU A 9 4.49 -27.00 -14.99
C GLU A 9 4.35 -26.99 -16.51
N ARG A 10 4.35 -25.79 -17.10
CA ARG A 10 4.18 -25.63 -18.54
C ARG A 10 5.50 -25.24 -19.19
N ARG A 11 5.97 -26.06 -20.13
CA ARG A 11 7.14 -25.74 -20.96
C ARG A 11 6.72 -25.19 -22.34
N PRO A 12 7.43 -24.19 -22.88
CA PRO A 12 7.17 -23.70 -24.23
C PRO A 12 7.25 -24.85 -25.26
N HIS A 13 6.38 -24.81 -26.27
CA HIS A 13 6.34 -25.80 -27.36
C HIS A 13 6.03 -27.26 -26.95
N GLN A 14 5.59 -27.50 -25.71
CA GLN A 14 5.11 -28.80 -25.25
C GLN A 14 3.63 -28.71 -24.84
N ARG A 15 2.85 -29.72 -25.25
CA ARG A 15 1.46 -29.87 -24.83
C ARG A 15 1.36 -30.54 -23.46
N GLU A 16 2.20 -31.55 -23.25
CA GLU A 16 2.30 -32.25 -21.97
C GLU A 16 3.01 -31.35 -20.96
N GLY A 17 2.55 -31.40 -19.72
CA GLY A 17 3.16 -30.69 -18.61
C GLY A 17 4.29 -31.50 -17.98
N GLY A 18 5.26 -30.82 -17.38
CA GLY A 18 6.20 -31.45 -16.47
C GLY A 18 5.55 -31.73 -15.12
N SER A 19 6.07 -32.75 -14.42
CA SER A 19 5.80 -32.99 -13.02
C SER A 19 7.04 -32.69 -12.18
N VAL A 20 6.85 -32.29 -10.93
CA VAL A 20 7.94 -32.18 -9.93
C VAL A 20 8.71 -33.51 -9.80
N THR A 21 8.04 -34.63 -10.08
CA THR A 21 8.70 -35.94 -10.12
C THR A 21 9.78 -36.03 -11.20
N ASP A 22 9.58 -35.39 -12.36
CA ASP A 22 10.53 -35.46 -13.47
C ASP A 22 11.85 -34.78 -13.10
N ASP A 23 11.80 -33.70 -12.31
CA ASP A 23 12.98 -32.98 -11.82
C ASP A 23 13.70 -33.72 -10.68
N MET A 24 12.96 -34.48 -9.86
CA MET A 24 13.49 -35.16 -8.66
C MET A 24 13.85 -36.63 -8.86
N ALA A 25 13.29 -37.32 -9.86
CA ALA A 25 13.37 -38.78 -9.96
C ALA A 25 14.81 -39.32 -10.11
N GLU A 26 15.69 -38.56 -10.75
CA GLU A 26 17.11 -38.91 -10.85
C GLU A 26 17.79 -38.82 -9.47
N ILE A 27 17.64 -37.67 -8.80
CA ILE A 27 18.22 -37.41 -7.48
C ILE A 27 17.74 -38.45 -6.47
N GLN A 28 16.43 -38.74 -6.44
CA GLN A 28 15.86 -39.73 -5.53
C GLN A 28 16.41 -41.13 -5.77
N ARG A 29 16.66 -41.51 -7.03
CA ARG A 29 17.32 -42.79 -7.36
C ARG A 29 18.73 -42.85 -6.79
N VAL A 30 19.53 -41.80 -6.98
CA VAL A 30 20.90 -41.71 -6.44
C VAL A 30 20.88 -41.75 -4.91
N LYS A 31 20.04 -40.94 -4.26
CA LYS A 31 19.89 -40.94 -2.79
C LYS A 31 19.51 -42.32 -2.26
N THR A 32 18.63 -43.03 -2.96
CA THR A 32 18.21 -44.39 -2.56
C THR A 32 19.39 -45.37 -2.63
N VAL A 33 20.18 -45.35 -3.71
CA VAL A 33 21.36 -46.21 -3.84
C VAL A 33 22.41 -45.87 -2.78
N LEU A 34 22.69 -44.58 -2.61
CA LEU A 34 23.67 -44.09 -1.64
C LEU A 34 23.28 -44.45 -0.21
N MET A 35 22.00 -44.28 0.17
CA MET A 35 21.51 -44.65 1.49
C MET A 35 21.62 -46.16 1.73
N ARG A 36 21.27 -46.99 0.74
CA ARG A 36 21.46 -48.45 0.84
C ARG A 36 22.92 -48.82 1.05
N GLN A 37 23.82 -48.26 0.23
CA GLN A 37 25.27 -48.51 0.36
C GLN A 37 25.83 -48.01 1.70
N THR A 38 25.31 -46.90 2.21
CA THR A 38 25.68 -46.38 3.53
C THR A 38 25.28 -47.36 4.63
N LEU A 39 24.06 -47.88 4.56
CA LEU A 39 23.57 -48.90 5.50
C LEU A 39 24.37 -50.19 5.38
N ASP A 40 24.69 -50.64 4.16
CA ASP A 40 25.53 -51.82 3.92
C ASP A 40 26.93 -51.63 4.51
N ASN A 41 27.55 -50.46 4.35
CA ASN A 41 28.83 -50.12 4.98
C ASN A 41 28.73 -50.18 6.51
N LEU A 42 27.64 -49.68 7.10
CA LEU A 42 27.40 -49.78 8.54
C LEU A 42 27.23 -51.23 8.99
N TYR A 43 26.53 -52.07 8.22
CA TYR A 43 26.40 -53.50 8.52
C TYR A 43 27.75 -54.21 8.49
N TRP A 44 28.58 -53.96 7.47
CA TRP A 44 29.92 -54.54 7.37
C TRP A 44 30.87 -54.03 8.45
N GLN A 45 30.71 -52.77 8.88
CA GLN A 45 31.52 -52.21 9.96
C GLN A 45 31.12 -52.77 11.33
N ASN A 46 29.83 -52.95 11.56
CA ASN A 46 29.31 -53.51 12.82
C ASN A 46 29.48 -55.03 12.91
N ASN A 47 29.42 -55.73 11.77
CA ASN A 47 29.58 -57.17 11.66
C ASN A 47 30.65 -57.50 10.61
N GLN A 48 31.92 -57.35 11.01
CA GLN A 48 33.05 -57.59 10.13
C GLN A 48 33.16 -59.06 9.76
N GLN A 49 33.44 -59.34 8.49
CA GLN A 49 33.65 -60.71 8.04
C GLN A 49 34.91 -61.30 8.67
N PRO A 50 34.82 -62.42 9.41
CA PRO A 50 36.01 -63.10 9.90
C PRO A 50 36.73 -63.80 8.75
N ILE A 51 38.05 -63.65 8.70
CA ILE A 51 38.96 -64.37 7.83
C ILE A 51 39.57 -65.49 8.67
N VAL A 52 39.36 -66.73 8.23
CA VAL A 52 39.79 -67.93 8.96
C VAL A 52 40.74 -68.74 8.08
N GLN A 53 41.86 -69.19 8.66
CA GLN A 53 42.69 -70.19 8.03
C GLN A 53 42.10 -71.59 8.25
N GLU A 54 41.82 -72.32 7.17
CA GLU A 54 41.28 -73.68 7.23
C GLU A 54 42.22 -74.62 8.02
N GLY A 55 41.65 -75.42 8.93
CA GLY A 55 42.39 -76.33 9.82
C GLY A 55 43.04 -75.67 11.05
N ALA A 56 43.11 -74.34 11.11
CA ALA A 56 43.70 -73.62 12.23
C ALA A 56 42.75 -73.45 13.43
N ILE A 57 41.43 -73.53 13.20
CA ILE A 57 40.41 -73.32 14.23
C ILE A 57 39.78 -74.66 14.61
N ALA A 58 39.91 -75.02 15.89
CA ALA A 58 39.40 -76.27 16.44
C ALA A 58 37.87 -76.28 16.60
N ASN A 59 37.24 -75.10 16.68
CA ASN A 59 35.79 -74.96 16.71
C ASN A 59 35.30 -73.89 15.70
N PRO A 60 34.98 -74.28 14.46
CA PRO A 60 34.49 -73.37 13.44
C PRO A 60 33.17 -72.66 13.80
N GLU A 61 32.31 -73.30 14.60
CA GLU A 61 31.01 -72.72 14.98
C GLU A 61 31.15 -71.48 15.86
N SER A 62 32.21 -71.42 16.69
CA SER A 62 32.49 -70.24 17.54
C SER A 62 32.78 -68.97 16.74
N VAL A 63 33.20 -69.10 15.47
CA VAL A 63 33.52 -67.96 14.60
C VAL A 63 32.31 -67.53 13.78
N LEU A 64 31.48 -68.48 13.36
CA LEU A 64 30.27 -68.22 12.57
C LEU A 64 29.12 -67.68 13.43
N ASN A 65 29.02 -68.11 14.70
CA ASN A 65 27.98 -67.69 15.64
C ASN A 65 28.60 -67.29 16.99
N PRO A 66 29.13 -66.06 17.10
CA PRO A 66 29.76 -65.62 18.33
C PRO A 66 28.74 -65.54 19.47
N LYS A 67 28.99 -66.27 20.56
CA LYS A 67 28.23 -66.19 21.81
C LYS A 67 29.05 -65.46 22.87
N PHE A 68 28.40 -64.64 23.68
CA PHE A 68 29.07 -63.92 24.76
C PHE A 68 29.75 -64.92 25.72
N GLY A 69 31.07 -64.78 25.89
CA GLY A 69 31.88 -65.63 26.76
C GLY A 69 32.36 -66.97 26.16
N GLN A 70 32.02 -67.31 24.91
CA GLN A 70 32.52 -68.53 24.25
C GLN A 70 33.91 -68.26 23.63
N PRO A 71 34.98 -68.96 24.05
CA PRO A 71 36.31 -68.75 23.49
C PRO A 71 36.42 -69.37 22.09
N ILE A 72 37.14 -68.68 21.20
CA ILE A 72 37.60 -69.22 19.92
C ILE A 72 38.87 -70.03 20.19
N ARG A 73 38.83 -71.33 19.88
CA ARG A 73 39.95 -72.25 20.12
C ARG A 73 40.74 -72.45 18.83
N VAL A 74 42.03 -72.21 18.89
CA VAL A 74 42.99 -72.49 17.81
C VAL A 74 43.73 -73.79 18.06
N SER A 75 44.09 -74.48 16.98
CA SER A 75 44.88 -75.71 17.00
C SER A 75 46.27 -75.46 17.60
N GLN A 76 46.83 -76.46 18.30
CA GLN A 76 48.14 -76.35 18.93
C GLN A 76 49.22 -75.99 17.89
N GLY A 77 50.07 -75.01 18.24
CA GLY A 77 51.21 -74.59 17.41
C GLY A 77 50.91 -73.47 16.41
N ILE A 78 49.68 -72.94 16.36
CA ILE A 78 49.31 -71.82 15.49
C ILE A 78 49.06 -70.56 16.34
N ASP A 79 49.63 -69.43 15.91
CA ASP A 79 49.36 -68.13 16.55
C ASP A 79 47.90 -67.72 16.31
N ALA A 80 47.17 -67.41 17.39
CA ALA A 80 45.79 -66.96 17.35
C ALA A 80 45.58 -65.72 16.46
N ARG A 81 46.59 -64.85 16.36
CA ARG A 81 46.54 -63.64 15.52
C ARG A 81 46.69 -63.94 14.03
N ALA A 82 47.34 -65.05 13.68
CA ALA A 82 47.48 -65.50 12.30
C ALA A 82 46.29 -66.36 11.85
N ALA A 83 45.65 -67.06 12.80
CA ALA A 83 44.53 -67.96 12.53
C ALA A 83 43.18 -67.24 12.30
N LEU A 84 43.01 -66.04 12.86
CA LEU A 84 41.78 -65.24 12.77
C LEU A 84 42.10 -63.78 12.45
N GLY A 85 41.65 -63.30 11.30
CA GLY A 85 41.62 -61.89 10.93
C GLY A 85 40.20 -61.39 10.73
N TYR A 86 40.02 -60.08 10.59
CA TYR A 86 38.75 -59.49 10.15
C TYR A 86 39.01 -58.68 8.88
N THR A 87 38.05 -58.72 7.95
CA THR A 87 38.09 -57.84 6.79
C THR A 87 37.91 -56.41 7.26
N MET A 88 38.95 -55.59 7.08
CA MET A 88 38.91 -54.16 7.40
C MET A 88 38.15 -53.43 6.30
N VAL A 89 36.89 -53.13 6.56
CA VAL A 89 36.09 -52.27 5.68
C VAL A 89 36.31 -50.81 6.11
N PRO A 90 36.75 -49.90 5.23
CA PRO A 90 36.85 -48.49 5.58
C PRO A 90 35.46 -47.93 5.85
N PHE A 91 35.35 -47.07 6.87
CA PHE A 91 34.10 -46.38 7.18
C PHE A 91 33.91 -45.22 6.20
N VAL A 92 32.89 -45.31 5.34
CA VAL A 92 32.57 -44.30 4.31
C VAL A 92 31.19 -43.65 4.57
N ALA A 93 30.51 -44.04 5.64
CA ALA A 93 29.18 -43.54 5.94
C ALA A 93 29.17 -42.03 6.18
N LYS A 94 30.24 -41.45 6.76
CA LYS A 94 30.37 -40.01 7.00
C LYS A 94 30.35 -39.20 5.71
N GLU A 95 31.12 -39.63 4.72
CA GLU A 95 31.22 -39.01 3.40
C GLU A 95 29.90 -39.18 2.63
N SER A 96 29.23 -40.32 2.83
CA SER A 96 27.93 -40.60 2.21
C SER A 96 26.82 -39.66 2.73
N PHE A 97 26.82 -39.33 4.02
CA PHE A 97 25.90 -38.32 4.56
C PHE A 97 26.15 -36.91 4.00
N ALA A 98 27.41 -36.51 3.81
CA ALA A 98 27.73 -35.23 3.17
C ALA A 98 27.22 -35.16 1.73
N MET A 99 27.33 -36.27 0.98
CA MET A 99 26.79 -36.38 -0.37
C MET A 99 25.24 -36.34 -0.38
N LEU A 100 24.57 -36.95 0.61
CA LEU A 100 23.12 -36.83 0.75
C LEU A 100 22.67 -35.38 0.94
N SER A 101 23.38 -34.61 1.77
CA SER A 101 23.10 -33.17 1.96
C SER A 101 23.33 -32.36 0.69
N TYR A 102 24.36 -32.66 -0.10
CA TYR A 102 24.57 -32.03 -1.40
C TYR A 102 23.41 -32.31 -2.38
N LEU A 103 22.93 -33.56 -2.41
CA LEU A 103 21.79 -33.93 -3.24
C LEU A 103 20.47 -33.27 -2.79
N ASP A 104 20.31 -32.99 -1.49
CA ASP A 104 19.18 -32.21 -0.97
C ASP A 104 19.22 -30.74 -1.41
N GLN A 105 20.42 -30.16 -1.45
CA GLN A 105 20.62 -28.81 -1.98
C GLN A 105 20.31 -28.76 -3.48
N GLU A 106 20.85 -29.70 -4.26
CA GLU A 106 20.56 -29.80 -5.70
C GLU A 106 19.06 -30.01 -5.98
N ALA A 107 18.36 -30.80 -5.15
CA ALA A 107 16.91 -30.98 -5.26
C ALA A 107 16.14 -29.66 -5.02
N THR A 108 16.58 -28.88 -4.03
CA THR A 108 16.03 -27.56 -3.72
C THR A 108 16.29 -26.60 -4.88
N ASP A 109 17.49 -26.60 -5.45
CA ASP A 109 17.89 -25.72 -6.55
C ASP A 109 17.12 -26.05 -7.85
N ARG A 110 16.86 -27.33 -8.14
CA ARG A 110 16.08 -27.76 -9.32
C ARG A 110 14.59 -27.43 -9.19
N THR A 111 14.00 -27.73 -8.03
CA THR A 111 12.55 -27.56 -7.84
C THR A 111 12.17 -26.14 -7.44
N GLY A 112 13.10 -25.38 -6.85
CA GLY A 112 12.82 -24.10 -6.21
C GLY A 112 11.95 -24.21 -4.96
N ILE A 113 11.68 -25.43 -4.48
CA ILE A 113 10.90 -25.70 -3.28
C ILE A 113 11.89 -26.01 -2.16
N SER A 114 11.97 -25.12 -1.18
CA SER A 114 12.81 -25.28 0.01
C SER A 114 11.97 -25.59 1.24
N ASP A 115 12.55 -26.21 2.26
CA ASP A 115 11.87 -26.46 3.55
C ASP A 115 11.38 -25.16 4.22
N ALA A 116 12.08 -24.05 3.98
CA ALA A 116 11.67 -22.71 4.42
C ALA A 116 10.29 -22.28 3.87
N SER A 117 9.85 -22.84 2.73
CA SER A 117 8.53 -22.57 2.16
C SER A 117 7.36 -23.20 2.94
N SER A 118 7.64 -24.21 3.78
CA SER A 118 6.64 -24.90 4.62
C SER A 118 6.59 -24.36 6.06
N GLY A 119 7.41 -23.37 6.37
CA GLY A 119 7.58 -22.78 7.70
C GLY A 119 9.06 -22.75 8.11
N LEU A 120 9.50 -21.63 8.69
CA LEU A 120 10.90 -21.43 9.08
C LEU A 120 11.19 -22.14 10.40
N ALA A 121 12.21 -22.99 10.41
CA ALA A 121 12.77 -23.54 11.66
C ALA A 121 13.39 -22.39 12.49
N PRO A 122 13.16 -22.34 13.82
CA PRO A 122 13.64 -21.23 14.67
C PRO A 122 15.17 -21.05 14.70
N ASP A 123 15.93 -22.09 14.34
CA ASP A 123 17.39 -22.09 14.33
C ASP A 123 18.00 -21.40 13.09
N ALA A 124 17.31 -21.43 11.95
CA ALA A 124 17.69 -20.71 10.73
C ALA A 124 17.55 -19.17 10.89
N LEU A 125 16.74 -18.72 11.86
CA LEU A 125 16.49 -17.31 12.14
C LEU A 125 17.59 -16.64 12.99
N THR A 126 18.46 -17.43 13.61
CA THR A 126 19.37 -16.93 14.66
C THR A 126 20.44 -15.96 14.13
N ASN A 127 20.70 -15.92 12.81
CA ASN A 127 21.72 -15.05 12.19
C ASN A 127 21.30 -14.41 10.85
N MET A 128 20.03 -14.50 10.45
CA MET A 128 19.53 -13.87 9.22
C MET A 128 18.89 -12.52 9.52
N THR A 129 19.16 -11.50 8.68
CA THR A 129 18.41 -10.24 8.78
C THR A 129 16.95 -10.48 8.40
N ALA A 130 16.01 -9.81 9.06
CA ALA A 130 14.57 -9.96 8.79
C ALA A 130 14.21 -9.79 7.29
N ARG A 131 14.99 -8.98 6.56
CA ARG A 131 14.85 -8.79 5.10
C ARG A 131 15.31 -10.00 4.29
N ALA A 132 16.41 -10.66 4.68
CA ALA A 132 16.89 -11.87 4.01
C ALA A 132 15.91 -13.03 4.22
N THR A 133 15.39 -13.18 5.44
CA THR A 133 14.35 -14.17 5.75
C THR A 133 13.09 -13.97 4.91
N ALA A 134 12.60 -12.72 4.81
CA ALA A 134 11.42 -12.42 3.99
C ALA A 134 11.63 -12.70 2.49
N LEU A 135 12.84 -12.50 1.96
CA LEU A 135 13.15 -12.81 0.56
C LEU A 135 13.18 -14.32 0.29
N ILE A 136 13.71 -15.12 1.23
CA ILE A 136 13.75 -16.58 1.11
C ILE A 136 12.35 -17.18 1.17
N GLU A 137 11.50 -16.70 2.08
CA GLU A 137 10.09 -17.12 2.19
C GLU A 137 9.32 -16.77 0.90
N GLN A 138 9.51 -15.57 0.36
CA GLN A 138 8.89 -15.16 -0.91
C GLN A 138 9.35 -16.03 -2.10
N ALA A 139 10.62 -16.40 -2.16
CA ALA A 139 11.16 -17.19 -3.27
C ALA A 139 10.55 -18.60 -3.33
N GLY A 140 10.45 -19.30 -2.19
CA GLY A 140 9.85 -20.64 -2.12
C GLY A 140 8.35 -20.65 -2.43
N ILE A 141 7.66 -19.55 -2.12
CA ILE A 141 6.21 -19.44 -2.39
C ILE A 141 5.96 -19.06 -3.86
N GLY A 142 6.87 -18.32 -4.50
CA GLY A 142 6.74 -17.94 -5.90
C GLY A 142 6.63 -19.12 -6.87
N GLN A 143 7.39 -20.21 -6.63
CA GLN A 143 7.29 -21.42 -7.46
C GLN A 143 5.95 -22.12 -7.26
N THR A 144 5.56 -22.34 -6.01
CA THR A 144 4.25 -22.95 -5.70
C THR A 144 3.09 -22.12 -6.25
N GLU A 145 3.18 -20.78 -6.19
CA GLU A 145 2.22 -19.88 -6.81
C GLU A 145 2.16 -20.05 -8.33
N LEU A 146 3.31 -20.16 -9.01
CA LEU A 146 3.37 -20.36 -10.45
C LEU A 146 2.72 -21.69 -10.85
N MET A 147 2.99 -22.76 -10.10
CA MET A 147 2.36 -24.07 -10.28
C MET A 147 0.83 -23.98 -10.14
N VAL A 148 0.35 -23.38 -9.05
CA VAL A 148 -1.09 -23.23 -8.80
C VAL A 148 -1.75 -22.30 -9.82
N ARG A 149 -1.07 -21.22 -10.24
CA ARG A 149 -1.57 -20.29 -11.25
C ARG A 149 -1.72 -20.98 -12.61
N THR A 150 -0.74 -21.78 -13.00
CA THR A 150 -0.78 -22.54 -14.26
C THR A 150 -1.91 -23.58 -14.23
N PHE A 151 -2.06 -24.27 -13.09
CA PHE A 151 -3.16 -25.21 -12.88
C PHE A 151 -4.53 -24.51 -12.95
N ALA A 152 -4.66 -23.35 -12.30
CA ALA A 152 -5.87 -22.53 -12.30
C ALA A 152 -6.27 -22.02 -13.70
N GLN A 153 -5.30 -21.74 -14.57
CA GLN A 153 -5.59 -21.42 -15.97
C GLN A 153 -6.24 -22.61 -16.70
N GLY A 154 -5.81 -23.85 -16.42
CA GLY A 154 -6.45 -25.06 -16.94
C GLY A 154 -7.91 -25.18 -16.48
N LEU A 155 -8.18 -24.84 -15.22
CA LEU A 155 -9.55 -24.86 -14.66
C LEU A 155 -10.51 -23.88 -15.36
N ARG A 156 -10.04 -22.75 -15.90
CA ARG A 156 -10.88 -21.85 -16.70
C ARG A 156 -11.56 -22.58 -17.86
N ARG A 157 -10.82 -23.48 -18.53
CA ARG A 157 -11.34 -24.27 -19.65
C ARG A 157 -12.32 -25.35 -19.17
N VAL A 158 -12.06 -25.94 -17.99
CA VAL A 158 -12.98 -26.88 -17.33
C VAL A 158 -14.31 -26.19 -17.02
N PHE A 159 -14.29 -25.01 -16.39
CA PHE A 159 -15.51 -24.27 -16.05
C PHE A 159 -16.30 -23.84 -17.28
N LYS A 160 -15.63 -23.40 -18.35
CA LYS A 160 -16.31 -23.12 -19.64
C LYS A 160 -16.97 -24.37 -20.22
N GLY A 161 -16.29 -25.51 -20.18
CA GLY A 161 -16.85 -26.80 -20.62
C GLY A 161 -18.07 -27.22 -19.79
N LEU A 162 -17.97 -27.10 -18.46
CA LEU A 162 -19.06 -27.38 -17.53
C LEU A 162 -20.26 -26.48 -17.78
N LEU A 163 -20.05 -25.17 -17.93
CA LEU A 163 -21.13 -24.22 -18.23
C LEU A 163 -21.84 -24.60 -19.53
N ARG A 164 -21.09 -24.95 -20.58
CA ARG A 164 -21.66 -25.36 -21.86
C ARG A 164 -22.50 -26.64 -21.74
N LEU A 165 -22.08 -27.60 -20.91
CA LEU A 165 -22.86 -28.80 -20.62
C LEU A 165 -24.13 -28.48 -19.82
N VAL A 166 -24.03 -27.61 -18.81
CA VAL A 166 -25.17 -27.17 -18.00
C VAL A 166 -26.22 -26.49 -18.89
N ILE A 167 -25.82 -25.56 -19.76
CA ILE A 167 -26.75 -24.88 -20.69
C ILE A 167 -27.40 -25.89 -21.64
N LYS A 168 -26.64 -26.85 -22.17
CA LYS A 168 -27.14 -27.83 -23.14
C LYS A 168 -28.15 -28.82 -22.56
N HIS A 169 -27.98 -29.21 -21.29
CA HIS A 169 -28.75 -30.28 -20.66
C HIS A 169 -29.73 -29.80 -19.58
N GLN A 170 -29.78 -28.50 -19.29
CA GLN A 170 -30.72 -27.95 -18.33
C GLN A 170 -31.96 -27.41 -19.03
N ASP A 171 -33.04 -28.19 -19.00
CA ASP A 171 -34.29 -27.85 -19.69
C ASP A 171 -35.19 -26.92 -18.88
N ARG A 172 -34.97 -26.78 -17.57
CA ARG A 172 -35.88 -26.11 -16.62
C ARG A 172 -35.12 -25.20 -15.63
N PRO A 173 -35.74 -24.08 -15.19
CA PRO A 173 -35.21 -23.28 -14.09
C PRO A 173 -35.08 -24.13 -12.83
N ARG A 174 -33.98 -23.95 -12.08
CA ARG A 174 -33.76 -24.65 -10.81
C ARG A 174 -33.57 -23.63 -9.69
N ALA A 175 -34.10 -23.93 -8.51
CA ALA A 175 -33.85 -23.15 -7.31
C ALA A 175 -32.59 -23.68 -6.61
N VAL A 176 -31.64 -22.81 -6.32
CA VAL A 176 -30.43 -23.12 -5.55
C VAL A 176 -30.32 -22.15 -4.39
N ARG A 177 -29.88 -22.65 -3.24
CA ARG A 177 -29.67 -21.83 -2.05
C ARG A 177 -28.26 -21.25 -2.08
N LEU A 178 -28.14 -19.94 -2.29
CA LEU A 178 -26.88 -19.19 -2.27
C LEU A 178 -26.88 -18.26 -1.06
N ARG A 179 -25.87 -18.40 -0.18
CA ARG A 179 -25.72 -17.57 1.03
C ARG A 179 -27.01 -17.49 1.89
N GLY A 180 -27.72 -18.61 2.01
CA GLY A 180 -28.95 -18.72 2.79
C GLY A 180 -30.23 -18.29 2.07
N GLN A 181 -30.14 -17.59 0.92
CA GLN A 181 -31.28 -17.15 0.12
C GLN A 181 -31.57 -18.14 -1.01
N TRP A 182 -32.86 -18.40 -1.27
CA TRP A 182 -33.29 -19.20 -2.42
C TRP A 182 -33.28 -18.32 -3.67
N VAL A 183 -32.41 -18.67 -4.62
CA VAL A 183 -32.30 -17.96 -5.90
C VAL A 183 -32.68 -18.93 -7.00
N THR A 184 -33.60 -18.51 -7.88
CA THR A 184 -33.93 -19.28 -9.08
C THR A 184 -32.90 -18.95 -10.15
N PHE A 185 -32.18 -19.96 -10.64
CA PHE A 185 -31.22 -19.80 -11.72
C PHE A 185 -31.72 -20.54 -12.98
N ASP A 186 -31.72 -19.81 -14.11
CA ASP A 186 -32.04 -20.35 -15.44
C ASP A 186 -30.87 -20.07 -16.39
N PRO A 187 -30.01 -21.07 -16.65
CA PRO A 187 -28.81 -20.89 -17.45
C PRO A 187 -29.09 -20.91 -18.96
N ARG A 188 -30.30 -21.24 -19.42
CA ARG A 188 -30.61 -21.38 -20.86
C ARG A 188 -30.34 -20.09 -21.66
N HIS A 189 -30.48 -18.94 -21.00
CA HIS A 189 -30.27 -17.62 -21.60
C HIS A 189 -28.83 -17.12 -21.43
N TRP A 190 -27.94 -17.87 -20.76
CA TRP A 190 -26.58 -17.44 -20.50
C TRP A 190 -25.70 -17.62 -21.73
N ASN A 191 -24.68 -16.77 -21.85
CA ASN A 191 -23.65 -16.94 -22.87
C ASN A 191 -22.78 -18.15 -22.52
N ALA A 192 -22.77 -19.18 -23.37
CA ALA A 192 -21.98 -20.39 -23.17
C ALA A 192 -20.46 -20.16 -23.20
N GLU A 193 -19.99 -19.02 -23.70
CA GLU A 193 -18.57 -18.64 -23.75
C GLU A 193 -18.13 -17.67 -22.66
N MET A 194 -18.93 -17.49 -21.59
CA MET A 194 -18.56 -16.63 -20.47
C MET A 194 -17.14 -16.89 -19.98
N ASP A 195 -16.41 -15.80 -19.75
CA ASP A 195 -15.05 -15.86 -19.22
C ASP A 195 -15.06 -16.13 -17.73
N ALA A 196 -14.30 -17.16 -17.31
CA ALA A 196 -14.03 -17.43 -15.91
C ALA A 196 -12.65 -16.89 -15.53
N THR A 197 -12.59 -16.17 -14.42
CA THR A 197 -11.33 -15.73 -13.80
C THR A 197 -11.17 -16.49 -12.50
N VAL A 198 -10.05 -17.19 -12.33
CA VAL A 198 -9.73 -17.92 -11.11
C VAL A 198 -8.82 -17.06 -10.25
N ASN A 199 -9.24 -16.78 -9.02
CA ASN A 199 -8.38 -16.17 -8.01
C ASN A 199 -7.86 -17.29 -7.10
N THR A 200 -6.54 -17.49 -7.09
CA THR A 200 -5.89 -18.60 -6.39
C THR A 200 -5.67 -18.33 -4.90
N GLY A 201 -5.81 -17.08 -4.44
CA GLY A 201 -5.69 -16.71 -3.02
C GLY A 201 -4.33 -16.99 -2.36
N LEU A 202 -3.38 -17.56 -3.10
CA LEU A 202 -2.04 -17.95 -2.69
C LEU A 202 -1.05 -16.93 -3.23
N GLY A 203 -1.08 -15.73 -2.67
CA GLY A 203 0.01 -14.78 -2.80
C GLY A 203 0.62 -14.61 -1.43
N ALA A 204 1.74 -15.27 -1.13
CA ALA A 204 2.48 -14.91 0.07
C ALA A 204 3.01 -13.49 -0.11
N GLY A 205 2.57 -12.61 0.78
CA GLY A 205 2.79 -11.19 0.68
C GLY A 205 1.67 -10.42 0.00
N THR A 206 0.53 -11.03 -0.39
CA THR A 206 -0.65 -10.21 -0.74
C THR A 206 -1.30 -9.65 0.49
N ARG A 207 -1.39 -10.31 1.64
CA ARG A 207 -2.10 -9.71 2.79
C ARG A 207 -1.42 -8.43 3.31
N GLU A 208 -0.12 -8.46 3.56
CA GLU A 208 0.62 -7.28 4.03
C GLU A 208 0.68 -6.19 2.96
N ARG A 209 0.87 -6.59 1.69
CA ARG A 209 0.84 -5.66 0.55
C ARG A 209 -0.55 -5.09 0.31
N ASP A 210 -1.60 -5.88 0.44
CA ASP A 210 -3.00 -5.50 0.28
C ASP A 210 -3.37 -4.58 1.43
N MET A 211 -2.95 -4.87 2.66
CA MET A 211 -3.08 -3.95 3.80
C MET A 211 -2.39 -2.63 3.52
N MET A 212 -1.14 -2.64 3.04
CA MET A 212 -0.39 -1.43 2.70
C MET A 212 -1.05 -0.64 1.56
N MET A 213 -1.53 -1.33 0.53
CA MET A 213 -2.23 -0.72 -0.61
C MET A 213 -3.60 -0.18 -0.20
N ILE A 214 -4.35 -0.90 0.63
CA ILE A 214 -5.64 -0.44 1.16
C ILE A 214 -5.41 0.78 2.04
N GLN A 215 -4.38 0.80 2.88
CA GLN A 215 -4.02 1.96 3.69
C GLN A 215 -3.67 3.17 2.81
N MET A 216 -2.94 2.97 1.71
CA MET A 216 -2.66 4.03 0.74
C MET A 216 -3.93 4.55 0.05
N ILE A 217 -4.84 3.65 -0.33
CA ILE A 217 -6.14 4.03 -0.91
C ILE A 217 -6.96 4.82 0.10
N GLN A 218 -7.00 4.41 1.37
CA GLN A 218 -7.71 5.12 2.44
C GLN A 218 -7.13 6.52 2.66
N GLN A 219 -5.80 6.66 2.70
CA GLN A 219 -5.17 7.97 2.80
C GLN A 219 -5.53 8.89 1.61
N LEU A 220 -5.63 8.32 0.39
CA LEU A 220 -6.06 9.08 -0.78
C LEU A 220 -7.55 9.49 -0.65
N GLN A 221 -8.41 8.58 -0.17
CA GLN A 221 -9.82 8.86 0.08
C GLN A 221 -9.99 9.96 1.14
N GLU A 222 -9.27 9.89 2.25
CA GLU A 222 -9.24 10.93 3.29
C GLU A 222 -8.78 12.28 2.74
N LYS A 223 -7.71 12.28 1.93
CA LYS A 223 -7.22 13.51 1.28
C LYS A 223 -8.24 14.13 0.33
N LEU A 224 -8.93 13.31 -0.47
CA LEU A 224 -9.99 13.77 -1.37
C LEU A 224 -11.19 14.34 -0.59
N LEU A 225 -11.59 13.67 0.50
CA LEU A 225 -12.66 14.16 1.38
C LEU A 225 -12.29 15.47 2.10
N MET A 226 -11.03 15.63 2.53
CA MET A 226 -10.56 16.87 3.15
C MET A 226 -10.48 18.05 2.18
N THR A 227 -10.16 17.79 0.90
CA THR A 227 -9.92 18.85 -0.09
C THR A 227 -11.16 19.26 -0.87
N LEU A 228 -12.01 18.29 -1.22
CA LEU A 228 -13.21 18.49 -2.03
C LEU A 228 -14.50 18.43 -1.20
N GLY A 229 -14.41 18.03 0.07
CA GLY A 229 -15.54 17.90 0.97
C GLY A 229 -16.30 16.58 0.81
N PRO A 230 -17.38 16.41 1.62
CA PRO A 230 -18.20 15.21 1.61
C PRO A 230 -19.03 15.02 0.32
N ASP A 231 -19.26 16.10 -0.44
CA ASP A 231 -19.97 16.08 -1.73
C ASP A 231 -18.97 16.12 -2.91
N ASN A 232 -18.08 15.12 -2.96
CA ASN A 232 -17.06 15.02 -4.01
C ASN A 232 -17.43 13.91 -5.02
N PRO A 233 -17.09 14.07 -6.32
CA PRO A 233 -17.47 13.11 -7.35
C PRO A 233 -16.61 11.83 -7.38
N TYR A 234 -15.55 11.74 -6.57
CA TYR A 234 -14.57 10.65 -6.63
C TYR A 234 -14.76 9.57 -5.55
N VAL A 235 -15.27 9.96 -4.37
CA VAL A 235 -15.38 9.10 -3.19
C VAL A 235 -16.79 9.22 -2.61
N SER A 236 -17.63 8.22 -2.87
CA SER A 236 -18.92 8.08 -2.22
C SER A 236 -18.78 7.45 -0.82
N PRO A 237 -19.79 7.61 0.07
CA PRO A 237 -19.82 6.92 1.35
C PRO A 237 -19.71 5.40 1.24
N ASP A 238 -20.27 4.81 0.17
CA ASP A 238 -20.13 3.38 -0.13
C ASP A 238 -18.70 2.99 -0.49
N ASN A 239 -17.99 3.82 -1.29
CA ASN A 239 -16.60 3.58 -1.64
C ASN A 239 -15.68 3.60 -0.41
N LEU A 240 -15.96 4.49 0.55
CA LEU A 240 -15.24 4.57 1.81
C LEU A 240 -15.52 3.34 2.69
N TYR A 241 -16.78 2.97 2.85
CA TYR A 241 -17.15 1.77 3.62
C TYR A 241 -16.52 0.50 3.02
N ASN A 242 -16.53 0.34 1.69
CA ASN A 242 -15.90 -0.80 1.02
C ASN A 242 -14.38 -0.84 1.28
N GLY A 243 -13.70 0.32 1.29
CA GLY A 243 -12.29 0.42 1.64
C GLY A 243 -12.02 -0.02 3.08
N ILE A 244 -12.84 0.43 4.02
CA ILE A 244 -12.75 0.08 5.44
C ILE A 244 -13.04 -1.42 5.65
N ALA A 245 -14.10 -1.94 5.04
CA ALA A 245 -14.47 -3.34 5.11
C ALA A 245 -13.35 -4.25 4.62
N LYS A 246 -12.72 -3.90 3.49
CA LYS A 246 -11.57 -4.65 2.97
C LYS A 246 -10.33 -4.58 3.86
N SER A 247 -10.07 -3.47 4.56
CA SER A 247 -8.97 -3.44 5.55
C SER A 247 -9.26 -4.33 6.76
N VAL A 248 -10.51 -4.42 7.22
CA VAL A 248 -10.89 -5.32 8.32
C VAL A 248 -10.74 -6.78 7.89
N GLU A 249 -11.16 -7.12 6.67
CA GLU A 249 -10.95 -8.44 6.09
C GLU A 249 -9.46 -8.78 5.89
N ALA A 250 -8.66 -7.81 5.42
CA ALA A 250 -7.22 -7.97 5.23
C ALA A 250 -6.48 -8.18 6.56
N ALA A 251 -6.94 -7.52 7.63
CA ALA A 251 -6.46 -7.73 9.00
C ALA A 251 -6.93 -9.07 9.64
N GLY A 252 -7.69 -9.90 8.90
CA GLY A 252 -8.12 -11.23 9.33
C GLY A 252 -9.43 -11.25 10.14
N LEU A 253 -10.10 -10.12 10.28
CA LEU A 253 -11.38 -10.01 10.98
C LEU A 253 -12.53 -10.25 9.98
N LYS A 254 -13.41 -11.21 10.29
CA LYS A 254 -14.45 -11.70 9.37
C LYS A 254 -15.66 -10.79 9.21
N SER A 255 -15.89 -9.88 10.15
CA SER A 255 -17.13 -9.09 10.23
C SER A 255 -16.81 -7.59 10.39
N PRO A 256 -16.71 -6.84 9.28
CA PRO A 256 -16.60 -5.38 9.30
C PRO A 256 -17.75 -4.68 10.04
N ASP A 257 -18.94 -5.28 9.99
CA ASP A 257 -20.18 -4.76 10.59
C ASP A 257 -20.11 -4.60 12.11
N LEU A 258 -19.18 -5.30 12.78
CA LEU A 258 -18.96 -5.15 14.22
C LEU A 258 -18.29 -3.83 14.59
N TYR A 259 -17.58 -3.21 13.65
CA TYR A 259 -16.75 -2.03 13.89
C TYR A 259 -17.26 -0.81 13.12
N PHE A 260 -17.89 -1.03 11.97
CA PHE A 260 -18.33 0.04 11.08
C PHE A 260 -19.73 -0.24 10.54
N THR A 261 -20.63 0.73 10.66
CA THR A 261 -21.98 0.65 10.10
C THR A 261 -21.96 1.03 8.63
N LYS A 262 -22.50 0.17 7.75
CA LYS A 262 -22.72 0.52 6.35
C LYS A 262 -23.82 1.58 6.24
N PRO A 263 -23.56 2.76 5.66
CA PRO A 263 -24.60 3.74 5.43
C PRO A 263 -25.59 3.18 4.40
N THR A 264 -26.89 3.21 4.70
CA THR A 264 -27.90 2.84 3.70
C THR A 264 -28.08 3.97 2.67
N PRO A 265 -28.43 3.67 1.40
CA PRO A 265 -28.70 4.70 0.40
C PRO A 265 -29.74 5.72 0.87
N GLU A 266 -30.75 5.26 1.63
CA GLU A 266 -31.80 6.11 2.21
C GLU A 266 -31.27 7.05 3.30
N GLU A 267 -30.35 6.61 4.15
CA GLU A 267 -29.71 7.46 5.16
C GLU A 267 -28.74 8.46 4.54
N ILE A 268 -28.01 8.08 3.48
CA ILE A 268 -27.14 8.98 2.73
C ILE A 268 -28.00 10.09 2.11
N GLN A 269 -29.11 9.74 1.46
CA GLN A 269 -30.03 10.70 0.86
C GLN A 269 -30.59 11.66 1.92
N ARG A 270 -31.09 11.15 3.05
CA ARG A 270 -31.59 11.99 4.16
C ARG A 270 -30.51 12.93 4.73
N ARG A 271 -29.26 12.48 4.84
CA ARG A 271 -28.15 13.33 5.32
C ARG A 271 -27.72 14.36 4.28
N MET A 272 -27.73 14.02 2.99
CA MET A 272 -27.47 14.97 1.90
C MET A 272 -28.58 16.02 1.82
N ASP A 273 -29.85 15.62 1.94
CA ASP A 273 -30.98 16.56 1.95
C ASP A 273 -30.94 17.46 3.20
N ALA A 274 -30.56 16.91 4.35
CA ALA A 274 -30.38 17.67 5.59
C ALA A 274 -29.18 18.64 5.55
N SER A 275 -28.14 18.34 4.75
CA SER A 275 -26.96 19.22 4.57
C SER A 275 -27.13 20.21 3.41
N ALA A 276 -27.92 19.89 2.38
CA ALA A 276 -28.38 20.83 1.36
C ALA A 276 -29.35 21.89 1.93
N GLY A 277 -30.07 21.54 3.01
CA GLY A 277 -30.92 22.44 3.78
C GLY A 277 -30.18 23.32 4.80
N GLN A 278 -28.88 23.11 5.03
CA GLN A 278 -28.05 24.05 5.78
C GLN A 278 -27.36 24.99 4.79
N PRO A 279 -27.69 26.30 4.77
CA PRO A 279 -26.90 27.25 4.00
C PRO A 279 -25.45 27.15 4.48
N ASN A 280 -24.52 26.83 3.56
CA ASN A 280 -23.09 26.81 3.80
C ASN A 280 -22.70 28.00 4.70
N ALA A 281 -22.42 27.71 5.97
CA ALA A 281 -22.14 28.74 6.98
C ALA A 281 -20.95 29.63 6.58
N GLU A 282 -20.08 29.14 5.69
CA GLU A 282 -19.00 29.88 5.05
C GLU A 282 -19.47 30.86 3.97
N MET A 283 -20.41 30.48 3.10
CA MET A 283 -20.99 31.38 2.10
C MET A 283 -21.81 32.48 2.76
N GLN A 284 -22.55 32.16 3.82
CA GLN A 284 -23.33 33.15 4.58
C GLN A 284 -22.43 34.11 5.38
N LYS A 285 -21.31 33.62 5.94
CA LYS A 285 -20.28 34.49 6.55
C LYS A 285 -19.57 35.37 5.53
N LEU A 286 -19.31 34.87 4.32
CA LEU A 286 -18.68 35.64 3.25
C LEU A 286 -19.64 36.70 2.69
N GLN A 287 -20.93 36.37 2.55
CA GLN A 287 -21.97 37.33 2.17
C GLN A 287 -22.20 38.38 3.25
N MET A 288 -22.23 38.00 4.53
CA MET A 288 -22.29 38.97 5.63
C MET A 288 -21.03 39.83 5.71
N ARG A 289 -19.83 39.29 5.46
CA ARG A 289 -18.60 40.10 5.40
C ARG A 289 -18.62 41.06 4.21
N GLN A 290 -19.03 40.61 3.03
CA GLN A 290 -19.16 41.51 1.88
C GLN A 290 -20.24 42.57 2.10
N GLN A 291 -21.38 42.23 2.70
CA GLN A 291 -22.41 43.21 3.06
C GLN A 291 -21.89 44.20 4.10
N ALA A 292 -21.22 43.73 5.16
CA ALA A 292 -20.60 44.59 6.17
C ALA A 292 -19.49 45.49 5.58
N ASP A 293 -18.68 44.99 4.66
CA ASP A 293 -17.63 45.78 4.00
C ASP A 293 -18.23 46.80 3.02
N THR A 294 -19.29 46.45 2.28
CA THR A 294 -19.98 47.41 1.40
C THR A 294 -20.74 48.49 2.18
N GLU A 295 -21.33 48.15 3.32
CA GLU A 295 -22.02 49.11 4.19
C GLU A 295 -21.02 50.02 4.92
N LYS A 296 -19.89 49.46 5.39
CA LYS A 296 -18.80 50.23 5.98
C LYS A 296 -18.13 51.16 4.95
N ALA A 297 -17.97 50.71 3.71
CA ALA A 297 -17.47 51.55 2.62
C ALA A 297 -18.47 52.67 2.25
N ARG A 298 -19.78 52.41 2.26
CA ARG A 298 -20.81 53.44 2.05
C ARG A 298 -20.81 54.48 3.17
N LEU A 299 -20.76 54.05 4.43
CA LEU A 299 -20.72 54.93 5.60
C LEU A 299 -19.43 55.76 5.65
N SER A 300 -18.29 55.18 5.24
CA SER A 300 -17.03 55.91 5.07
C SER A 300 -17.14 56.96 3.97
N ALA A 301 -17.68 56.61 2.80
CA ALA A 301 -17.85 57.55 1.68
C ALA A 301 -18.82 58.69 2.02
N GLU A 302 -19.89 58.43 2.80
CA GLU A 302 -20.81 59.46 3.25
C GLU A 302 -20.17 60.39 4.29
N ASN A 303 -19.39 59.85 5.23
CA ASN A 303 -18.63 60.67 6.18
C ASN A 303 -17.58 61.55 5.49
N ASP A 304 -16.88 61.02 4.49
CA ASP A 304 -15.88 61.78 3.74
C ASP A 304 -16.54 62.88 2.91
N ARG A 305 -17.72 62.62 2.33
CA ARG A 305 -18.52 63.66 1.66
C ARG A 305 -18.96 64.77 2.63
N ARG A 306 -19.48 64.41 3.80
CA ARG A 306 -19.86 65.41 4.82
C ARG A 306 -18.66 66.22 5.30
N ARG A 307 -17.50 65.57 5.51
CA ARG A 307 -16.26 66.28 5.86
C ARG A 307 -15.86 67.26 4.77
N LEU A 308 -15.90 66.86 3.50
CA LEU A 308 -15.58 67.74 2.36
C LEU A 308 -16.55 68.92 2.23
N GLU A 309 -17.84 68.72 2.49
CA GLU A 309 -18.85 69.79 2.46
C GLU A 309 -18.63 70.79 3.59
N VAL A 310 -18.39 70.31 4.81
CA VAL A 310 -18.06 71.17 5.97
C VAL A 310 -16.76 71.94 5.72
N ASP A 311 -15.73 71.30 5.17
CA ASP A 311 -14.45 71.94 4.83
C ASP A 311 -14.61 73.03 3.77
N ARG A 312 -15.49 72.79 2.78
CA ARG A 312 -15.82 73.78 1.74
C ARG A 312 -16.55 74.97 2.32
N GLU A 313 -17.52 74.74 3.20
CA GLU A 313 -18.29 75.80 3.86
C GLU A 313 -17.40 76.66 4.77
N LEU A 314 -16.54 76.02 5.58
CA LEU A 314 -15.51 76.71 6.38
C LEU A 314 -14.59 77.58 5.52
N LYS A 315 -14.09 77.06 4.39
CA LYS A 315 -13.26 77.85 3.47
C LYS A 315 -13.99 79.03 2.86
N LEU A 316 -15.26 78.87 2.50
CA LEU A 316 -16.07 79.97 1.96
C LEU A 316 -16.32 81.06 3.01
N VAL A 317 -16.63 80.68 4.25
CA VAL A 317 -16.79 81.61 5.38
C VAL A 317 -15.48 82.33 5.68
N GLU A 318 -14.34 81.63 5.71
CA GLU A 318 -13.03 82.26 5.87
C GLU A 318 -12.75 83.27 4.75
N ILE A 319 -13.03 82.93 3.49
CA ILE A 319 -12.81 83.83 2.36
C ILE A 319 -13.70 85.06 2.47
N GLN A 320 -14.96 84.89 2.87
CA GLN A 320 -15.89 86.00 3.09
C GLN A 320 -15.44 86.91 4.24
N GLN A 321 -15.02 86.34 5.37
CA GLN A 321 -14.51 87.14 6.50
C GLN A 321 -13.21 87.86 6.13
N LYS A 322 -12.26 87.19 5.47
CA LYS A 322 -11.02 87.83 4.98
C LYS A 322 -11.32 88.91 3.95
N GLY A 323 -12.32 88.71 3.09
CA GLY A 323 -12.77 89.71 2.12
C GLY A 323 -13.43 90.92 2.78
N ALA A 324 -14.27 90.71 3.78
CA ALA A 324 -14.92 91.77 4.55
C ALA A 324 -13.90 92.59 5.36
N LEU A 325 -12.94 91.92 6.02
CA LEU A 325 -11.83 92.58 6.72
C LEU A 325 -10.99 93.43 5.77
N LYS A 326 -10.65 92.91 4.58
CA LYS A 326 -9.93 93.68 3.56
C LYS A 326 -10.74 94.89 3.07
N ARG A 327 -12.03 94.74 2.81
CA ARG A 327 -12.90 95.86 2.41
C ARG A 327 -12.99 96.91 3.50
N TYR A 328 -13.16 96.50 4.75
CA TYR A 328 -13.19 97.41 5.90
C TYR A 328 -11.85 98.17 6.04
N GLN A 329 -10.71 97.49 5.88
CA GLN A 329 -9.40 98.14 5.87
C GLN A 329 -9.29 99.18 4.74
N ILE A 330 -9.72 98.82 3.52
CA ILE A 330 -9.70 99.73 2.37
C ILE A 330 -10.62 100.94 2.61
N ASP A 331 -11.84 100.74 3.08
CA ASP A 331 -12.81 101.83 3.33
C ASP A 331 -12.35 102.76 4.47
N ALA A 332 -11.76 102.18 5.53
CA ALA A 332 -11.15 102.95 6.60
C ALA A 332 -10.00 103.81 6.08
N GLU A 333 -9.11 103.25 5.25
CA GLU A 333 -8.00 103.98 4.62
C GLU A 333 -8.50 105.08 3.68
N LEU A 334 -9.56 104.82 2.90
CA LEU A 334 -10.14 105.77 1.96
C LEU A 334 -10.84 106.93 2.67
N ASN A 335 -11.52 106.67 3.80
CA ASN A 335 -12.10 107.72 4.65
C ASN A 335 -11.03 108.57 5.33
N LEU A 336 -9.96 107.95 5.81
CA LEU A 336 -8.81 108.65 6.39
C LEU A 336 -8.18 109.58 5.35
N LYS A 337 -8.02 109.09 4.12
CA LYS A 337 -7.51 109.87 2.98
C LYS A 337 -8.45 111.00 2.55
N ARG A 338 -9.78 110.79 2.59
CA ARG A 338 -10.77 111.84 2.33
C ARG A 338 -10.77 112.92 3.40
N GLN A 339 -10.64 112.55 4.67
CA GLN A 339 -10.54 113.50 5.78
C GLN A 339 -9.25 114.31 5.69
N GLN A 340 -8.12 113.68 5.33
CA GLN A 340 -6.86 114.38 5.06
C GLN A 340 -7.04 115.38 3.91
N ASN A 341 -7.59 114.94 2.77
CA ASN A 341 -7.81 115.83 1.63
C ASN A 341 -8.83 116.95 1.90
N ALA A 342 -9.87 116.70 2.71
CA ALA A 342 -10.86 117.71 3.07
C ALA A 342 -10.31 118.71 4.10
N ALA A 343 -9.45 118.27 5.02
CA ALA A 343 -8.74 119.14 5.94
C ALA A 343 -7.72 120.02 5.19
N GLU A 344 -7.07 119.50 4.15
CA GLU A 344 -6.21 120.30 3.27
C GLU A 344 -7.01 121.34 2.43
N MET A 345 -8.28 121.09 2.14
CA MET A 345 -9.10 121.97 1.29
C MET A 345 -9.86 123.10 2.03
N ILE A 346 -9.99 123.04 3.36
CA ILE A 346 -10.79 124.02 4.17
C ILE A 346 -9.89 125.02 4.92
N GLY A 347 -8.58 124.85 4.91
CA GLY A 347 -7.61 125.67 5.65
C GLY A 347 -7.00 126.85 4.89
N GLY A 348 -7.78 127.61 4.11
CA GLY A 348 -7.51 129.03 3.82
C GLY A 348 -6.48 129.40 2.73
N GLU A 349 -7.00 130.10 1.72
CA GLU A 349 -6.36 131.03 0.76
C GLU A 349 -5.21 131.92 1.30
N PRO A 350 -4.45 132.63 0.43
CA PRO A 350 -4.19 132.43 -1.00
C PRO A 350 -2.68 132.43 -1.35
N LEU A 351 -2.43 132.11 -2.62
CA LEU A 351 -1.17 132.15 -3.37
C LEU A 351 -0.44 133.50 -3.28
N ALA A 352 0.87 133.49 -3.01
CA ALA A 352 1.92 133.87 -3.98
C ALA A 352 3.31 134.02 -3.31
N ALA A 353 4.31 133.38 -3.95
CA ALA A 353 5.72 133.75 -4.18
C ALA A 353 6.41 134.74 -3.20
N ALA A 354 7.66 134.54 -2.74
CA ALA A 354 8.81 134.26 -3.60
C ALA A 354 10.09 133.90 -2.80
N HIS A 355 10.85 132.97 -3.38
CA HIS A 355 12.31 132.91 -3.56
C HIS A 355 13.33 133.17 -2.43
N ILE A 356 14.09 132.11 -2.10
CA ILE A 356 15.58 132.02 -2.08
C ILE A 356 15.86 130.53 -2.40
N GLY A 357 16.62 130.05 -3.39
CA GLY A 357 17.85 130.50 -4.04
C GLY A 357 18.91 129.42 -3.83
N GLY A 358 19.36 128.74 -4.92
CA GLY A 358 20.70 128.13 -5.00
C GLY A 358 20.89 126.60 -4.78
N MET A 359 20.88 125.84 -5.88
CA MET A 359 21.98 125.02 -6.47
C MET A 359 22.75 123.91 -5.68
N PRO A 360 23.39 122.97 -6.43
CA PRO A 360 23.64 121.59 -6.02
C PRO A 360 25.00 121.36 -5.38
N GLY A 361 25.07 120.32 -4.56
CA GLY A 361 26.28 119.68 -4.06
C GLY A 361 25.96 118.27 -3.66
#